data_AF-A0A969KJZ3-F1
#
_entry.id   AF-A0A969KJZ3-F1
#
_cell.length_a   1.000
_cell.length_b   1.000
_cell.length_c   1.000
_cell.angle_alpha   90.00
_cell.angle_beta   90.00
_cell.angle_gamma   90.00
#
_symmetry.space_group_name_H-M   'P 1'
#
loop_
_entity.id
_entity.type
_entity.pdbx_description
1 polymer ?
#
loop_
_entity_poly.entity_id
_entity_poly.type
_entity_poly.pdbx_seq_one_letter_code
_entity_poly.pdbx_strand_id
1 'polypeptide(L)'
;MNAIIYQKDSPNSDIYIGMDVGVYHIDNTTSTWASYFNNLPNARVRNLKIFYGGQGKLRAATYGRGTWETDLAVALPVQLTSF
;
A
#
# COMPACT_ATOMS: atom_id res chain seq x y z
N MET A 1 -1.45 7.76 -15.67
CA MET A 1 -2.45 7.95 -14.59
C MET A 1 -1.88 7.22 -13.41
N ASN A 2 -1.47 8.00 -12.42
CA ASN A 2 -0.79 7.50 -11.23
C ASN A 2 -1.85 7.31 -10.15
N ALA A 3 -1.70 6.27 -9.34
CA ALA A 3 -2.63 5.97 -8.26
C ALA A 3 -2.05 6.52 -6.95
N ILE A 4 -2.90 7.05 -6.07
CA ILE A 4 -2.52 7.46 -4.72
C ILE A 4 -3.59 6.98 -3.74
N ILE A 5 -3.19 6.49 -2.59
CA ILE A 5 -4.12 6.09 -1.52
C ILE A 5 -3.50 6.38 -0.15
N TYR A 6 -4.32 6.95 0.73
CA TYR A 6 -3.99 7.20 2.13
C TYR A 6 -4.44 6.01 2.99
N GLN A 7 -3.59 5.56 3.91
CA GLN A 7 -3.95 4.56 4.90
C GLN A 7 -4.67 5.21 6.08
N LYS A 8 -5.97 4.90 6.21
CA LYS A 8 -6.76 5.33 7.38
C LYS A 8 -6.23 4.67 8.65
N ASP A 9 -6.34 5.36 9.77
CA ASP A 9 -5.93 4.89 11.10
C ASP A 9 -4.44 4.49 11.18
N SER A 10 -3.61 4.95 10.23
CA SER A 10 -2.16 4.78 10.30
C SER A 10 -1.59 5.73 11.37
N PRO A 11 -0.79 5.22 12.34
CA PRO A 11 -0.14 6.05 13.36
C PRO A 11 0.66 7.22 12.79
N ASN A 12 1.27 7.02 11.62
CA ASN A 12 2.20 7.97 11.00
C ASN A 12 1.68 8.56 9.68
N SER A 13 0.37 8.49 9.42
CA SER A 13 -0.24 9.04 8.19
C SER A 13 0.37 8.50 6.89
N ASP A 14 0.52 7.18 6.81
CA ASP A 14 1.16 6.48 5.69
C ASP A 14 0.37 6.64 4.36
N ILE A 15 1.09 6.91 3.27
CA ILE A 15 0.56 7.14 1.92
C ILE A 15 1.26 6.22 0.93
N TYR A 16 0.49 5.59 0.04
CA TYR A 16 1.00 4.78 -1.06
C TYR A 16 0.74 5.44 -2.41
N ILE A 17 1.72 5.37 -3.30
CA ILE A 17 1.61 5.80 -4.69
C ILE A 17 1.94 4.66 -5.65
N GLY A 18 1.14 4.51 -6.70
CA GLY A 18 1.36 3.58 -7.80
C GLY A 18 1.91 4.33 -9.00
N MET A 19 3.06 3.88 -9.50
CA MET A 19 3.78 4.47 -10.62
C MET A 19 3.82 3.51 -11.83
N ASP A 20 4.50 3.93 -12.90
CA ASP A 20 4.69 3.08 -14.08
C ASP A 20 5.51 1.82 -13.79
N VAL A 21 6.41 1.90 -12.81
CA VAL A 21 7.20 0.77 -12.31
C VAL A 21 7.21 0.83 -10.79
N GLY A 22 6.35 0.05 -10.15
CA GLY A 22 6.35 -0.08 -8.70
C GLY A 22 5.27 0.70 -7.96
N VAL A 23 5.23 0.43 -6.66
CA VAL A 23 4.43 1.11 -5.65
C VAL A 23 5.40 1.67 -4.63
N TYR A 24 5.26 2.92 -4.24
CA TYR A 24 6.12 3.55 -3.24
C TYR A 24 5.27 4.00 -2.07
N HIS A 25 5.87 4.11 -0.90
CA HIS A 25 5.19 4.64 0.27
C HIS A 25 6.04 5.68 1.01
N ILE A 26 5.37 6.55 1.75
CA ILE A 26 5.97 7.57 2.61
C ILE A 26 5.07 7.77 3.82
N ASP A 27 5.67 8.10 4.95
CA ASP A 27 4.99 8.42 6.20
C ASP A 27 5.57 9.69 6.84
N ASN A 28 5.00 10.14 7.96
CA ASN A 28 5.50 11.32 8.67
C ASN A 28 6.80 11.10 9.44
N THR A 29 7.36 9.88 9.43
CA THR A 29 8.66 9.59 10.07
C THR A 29 9.81 9.63 9.06
N THR A 30 9.50 9.60 7.78
CA THR A 30 10.45 9.54 6.68
C THR A 30 10.32 10.76 5.76
N SER A 31 11.46 11.28 5.29
CA SER A 31 11.48 12.40 4.33
C SER A 31 11.66 11.97 2.87
N THR A 32 11.65 10.65 2.61
CA THR A 32 11.94 10.07 1.30
C THR A 32 10.96 8.94 0.99
N TRP A 33 10.58 8.81 -0.28
CA TRP A 33 9.77 7.70 -0.76
C TRP A 33 10.53 6.38 -0.71
N ALA A 34 9.97 5.38 -0.03
CA ALA A 34 10.50 4.03 0.03
C ALA A 34 9.82 3.12 -1.00
N SER A 35 10.57 2.21 -1.62
CA SER A 35 10.01 1.22 -2.55
C SER A 35 9.19 0.17 -1.81
N TYR A 36 7.96 -0.06 -2.26
CA TYR A 36 6.99 -0.97 -1.65
C TYR A 36 6.35 -1.90 -2.68
N PHE A 37 7.17 -2.65 -3.41
CA PHE A 37 6.70 -3.47 -4.54
C PHE A 37 7.43 -4.80 -4.69
N ASN A 38 7.66 -5.50 -3.57
CA ASN A 38 8.34 -6.79 -3.63
C ASN A 38 7.56 -7.80 -4.49
N ASN A 39 8.26 -8.45 -5.43
CA ASN A 39 7.68 -9.37 -6.41
C ASN A 39 6.54 -8.80 -7.27
N LEU A 40 6.43 -7.47 -7.38
CA LEU A 40 5.51 -6.85 -8.32
C LEU A 40 6.02 -7.08 -9.75
N PRO A 41 5.20 -7.62 -10.67
CA PRO A 41 5.59 -7.71 -12.07
C PRO A 41 5.88 -6.32 -12.65
N ASN A 42 6.89 -6.19 -13.51
CA ASN A 42 7.20 -4.92 -14.19
C ASN A 42 6.01 -4.47 -15.06
N ALA A 43 5.18 -3.59 -14.49
CA ALA A 43 3.89 -3.21 -15.03
C ALA A 43 3.41 -1.92 -14.39
N ARG A 44 2.77 -1.06 -15.19
CA ARG A 44 2.14 0.16 -14.68
C ARG A 44 1.01 -0.16 -13.69
N VAL A 45 1.05 0.50 -12.54
CA VAL A 45 -0.01 0.43 -11.54
C VAL A 45 -1.11 1.40 -11.92
N ARG A 46 -2.32 0.87 -12.16
CA ARG A 46 -3.48 1.66 -12.59
C ARG A 46 -4.33 2.13 -11.41
N ASN A 47 -4.37 1.35 -10.34
CA ASN A 47 -5.21 1.61 -9.18
C ASN A 47 -4.61 0.95 -7.94
N LEU A 48 -4.84 1.58 -6.78
CA LEU A 48 -4.49 1.05 -5.48
C LEU A 48 -5.73 1.00 -4.59
N LYS A 49 -5.89 -0.09 -3.84
CA LYS A 49 -6.89 -0.22 -2.80
C LYS A 49 -6.30 -0.83 -1.54
N ILE A 50 -6.71 -0.31 -0.40
CA ILE A 50 -6.42 -0.90 0.90
C ILE A 50 -7.65 -1.68 1.35
N PHE A 51 -7.42 -2.93 1.75
CA PHE A 51 -8.38 -3.76 2.44
C PHE A 51 -8.07 -3.76 3.93
N TYR A 52 -9.01 -3.31 4.76
CA TYR A 52 -8.81 -3.11 6.19
C TYR A 52 -9.21 -4.31 7.08
N GLY A 53 -9.54 -5.46 6.48
CA GLY A 53 -9.85 -6.67 7.23
C GLY A 53 -8.59 -7.44 7.63
N GLY A 54 -8.64 -8.12 8.79
CA GLY A 54 -7.53 -8.93 9.29
C GLY A 54 -6.26 -8.11 9.53
N GLN A 55 -5.15 -8.53 8.93
CA GLN A 55 -3.85 -7.84 9.04
C GLN A 55 -3.74 -6.58 8.17
N GLY A 56 -4.75 -6.30 7.34
CA GLY A 56 -4.70 -5.23 6.35
C GLY A 56 -3.88 -5.62 5.12
N LYS A 57 -4.38 -5.31 3.92
CA LYS A 57 -3.69 -5.62 2.65
C LYS A 57 -3.70 -4.43 1.71
N LEU A 58 -2.61 -4.22 0.99
CA LEU A 58 -2.55 -3.32 -0.17
C LEU A 58 -2.68 -4.13 -1.45
N ARG A 59 -3.60 -3.72 -2.33
CA ARG A 59 -3.79 -4.32 -3.65
C ARG A 59 -3.51 -3.31 -4.75
N ALA A 60 -2.71 -3.72 -5.73
CA ALA A 60 -2.43 -2.95 -6.94
C ALA A 60 -3.02 -3.64 -8.17
N ALA A 61 -3.85 -2.91 -8.92
CA ALA A 61 -4.28 -3.36 -10.25
C ALA A 61 -3.20 -3.00 -11.27
N THR A 62 -2.60 -4.02 -11.90
CA THR A 62 -1.56 -3.83 -12.91
C THR A 62 -2.13 -3.95 -14.32
N TYR A 63 -1.54 -3.24 -15.28
CA TYR A 63 -2.01 -3.31 -16.66
C TYR A 63 -1.65 -4.65 -17.33
N GLY A 64 -2.67 -5.48 -17.58
CA GLY A 64 -2.53 -6.73 -18.33
C GLY A 64 -1.87 -7.88 -17.57
N ARG A 65 -1.60 -7.72 -16.25
CA ARG A 65 -0.88 -8.72 -15.43
C ARG A 65 -1.60 -9.05 -14.12
N GLY A 66 -2.89 -8.70 -14.05
CA GLY A 66 -3.75 -9.02 -12.91
C GLY A 66 -3.56 -8.09 -11.71
N THR A 67 -3.84 -8.62 -10.53
CA THR A 67 -3.75 -7.91 -9.25
C THR A 67 -2.55 -8.41 -8.47
N TRP A 68 -1.75 -7.48 -7.97
CA TRP A 68 -0.72 -7.75 -6.98
C TRP A 68 -1.22 -7.38 -5.58
N GLU A 69 -0.82 -8.15 -4.58
CA GLU A 69 -1.20 -7.95 -3.18
C GLU A 69 0.04 -8.05 -2.29
N THR A 70 0.07 -7.23 -1.25
CA THR A 70 1.04 -7.28 -0.15
C THR A 70 0.34 -6.90 1.17
N ASP A 71 1.00 -7.17 2.29
CA ASP A 71 0.64 -6.57 3.58
C ASP A 71 0.76 -5.04 3.55
N LEU A 72 0.24 -4.35 4.56
CA LEU A 72 0.49 -2.92 4.74
C LEU A 72 1.89 -2.70 5.34
N ALA A 73 2.55 -1.61 4.95
CA ALA A 73 3.86 -1.22 5.51
C ALA A 73 3.72 -0.93 7.00
N VAL A 74 2.59 -0.35 7.39
CA VAL A 74 2.20 -0.12 8.77
C VAL A 74 0.98 -0.98 9.08
N ALA A 75 1.13 -1.88 10.05
CA ALA A 75 0.02 -2.72 10.49
C ALA A 75 -1.15 -1.87 10.99
N LEU A 76 -2.37 -2.36 10.79
CA LEU A 76 -3.54 -1.72 11.37
C LEU A 76 -3.41 -1.71 12.90
N PRO A 77 -3.84 -0.63 13.58
CA PRO A 77 -3.86 -0.63 15.03
C PRO A 77 -4.68 -1.82 15.51
N VAL A 78 -4.05 -2.70 16.28
CA VAL A 78 -4.70 -3.92 16.78
C VAL A 78 -5.96 -3.48 17.53
N GLN A 79 -7.12 -3.99 17.11
CA GLN A 79 -8.29 -3.92 17.97
C GLN A 79 -7.98 -4.86 19.13
N LEU A 80 -7.59 -4.32 20.28
CA LEU A 80 -7.49 -5.07 21.52
C LEU A 80 -8.92 -5.52 21.87
N THR A 81 -9.37 -6.64 21.33
CA THR A 81 -10.44 -7.39 21.96
C THR A 81 -9.83 -8.06 23.18
N SER A 82 -9.68 -7.27 24.25
CA SER A 82 -9.43 -7.79 25.58
C SER A 82 -10.54 -8.78 25.91
N PHE A 83 -10.16 -9.99 26.30
CA PHE A 83 -10.99 -10.84 27.15
C PHE A 83 -10.61 -10.58 28.60
#